data_AF-A0A7V2S7V4-F1
#
_entry.id   AF-A0A7V2S7V4-F1
#
_cell.length_a   1.000
_cell.length_b   1.000
_cell.length_c   1.000
_cell.angle_alpha   90.00
_cell.angle_beta   90.00
_cell.angle_gamma   90.00
#
_symmetry.space_group_name_H-M   'P 1'
#
loop_
_entity.id
_entity.type
_entity.pdbx_description
1 polymer ?
#
loop_
_entity_poly.entity_id
_entity_poly.type
_entity_poly.pdbx_seq_one_letter_code
_entity_poly.pdbx_strand_id
1 'polypeptide(L)'
;MSDQKKKPGDPLWRKTLMKWGKRFLRWSGRFQGRHSLISTTPVIANKEFSWVPQLENAYGDIREELDNLLKHPEDIPAFHQLSPDQKRISKGNNWKTFGFYVYGNRVDDNCNLCPKTAAVLDSLPGMRTAMFSILAPHYHIVPHKGPTRAVVRAHLGLKVPTDWEKVWIRVDDKILNWHEGKVMIFDDTYEHEVRNDTDETRAVLFIDIDRPMDTIGSLFNKIIIRLIQTSSYVKRPLKNMARWNKERRK
;
A
#
# COMPACT_ATOMS: atom_id res chain seq x y z
N MET A 1 30.30 -36.75 -10.21
CA MET A 1 28.90 -36.96 -9.81
C MET A 1 28.67 -36.29 -8.47
N SER A 2 28.11 -35.08 -8.45
CA SER A 2 27.70 -34.42 -7.19
C SER A 2 26.22 -34.66 -6.97
N ASP A 3 25.93 -35.28 -5.84
CA ASP A 3 24.61 -35.74 -5.44
C ASP A 3 23.85 -34.57 -4.77
N GLN A 4 22.90 -33.96 -5.48
CA GLN A 4 22.04 -32.92 -4.92
C GLN A 4 20.99 -33.57 -3.99
N LYS A 5 21.22 -33.45 -2.67
CA LYS A 5 20.21 -33.76 -1.65
C LYS A 5 18.95 -32.91 -1.87
N LYS A 6 17.87 -33.56 -2.33
CA LYS A 6 16.52 -32.98 -2.39
C LYS A 6 16.07 -32.55 -0.99
N LYS A 7 15.68 -31.27 -0.84
CA LYS A 7 15.07 -30.76 0.40
C LYS A 7 13.75 -31.50 0.68
N PRO A 8 13.43 -31.84 1.95
CA PRO A 8 12.21 -32.55 2.29
C PRO A 8 10.97 -31.72 1.91
N GLY A 9 9.98 -32.38 1.31
CA GLY A 9 8.72 -31.76 0.90
C GLY A 9 7.89 -31.30 2.10
N ASP A 10 7.13 -30.22 1.94
CA ASP A 10 6.32 -29.64 3.01
C ASP A 10 5.34 -30.65 3.63
N PRO A 11 5.19 -30.68 4.98
CA PRO A 11 4.28 -31.58 5.68
C PRO A 11 2.83 -31.48 5.19
N LEU A 12 2.11 -32.60 5.17
CA LEU A 12 0.73 -32.68 4.67
C LEU A 12 -0.24 -31.72 5.40
N TRP A 13 -0.06 -31.56 6.72
CA TRP A 13 -0.86 -30.63 7.54
C TRP A 13 -0.69 -29.17 7.11
N ARG A 14 0.51 -28.80 6.63
CA ARG A 14 0.82 -27.45 6.13
C ARG A 14 0.10 -27.17 4.81
N LYS A 15 0.05 -28.16 3.91
CA LYS A 15 -0.73 -28.07 2.66
C LYS A 15 -2.23 -27.91 2.93
N THR A 16 -2.76 -28.67 3.90
CA THR A 16 -4.15 -28.59 4.32
C THR A 16 -4.47 -27.22 4.93
N LEU A 17 -3.64 -26.73 5.87
CA LEU A 17 -3.77 -25.40 6.47
C LEU A 17 -3.78 -24.28 5.41
N MET A 18 -2.88 -24.35 4.41
CA MET A 18 -2.86 -23.39 3.30
C MET A 18 -4.11 -23.44 2.44
N LYS A 19 -4.67 -24.63 2.18
CA LYS A 19 -5.91 -24.80 1.41
C LYS A 19 -7.10 -24.20 2.16
N TRP A 20 -7.19 -24.42 3.46
CA TRP A 20 -8.20 -23.80 4.33
C TRP A 20 -8.03 -22.28 4.41
N GLY A 21 -6.81 -21.78 4.55
CA GLY A 21 -6.51 -20.35 4.52
C GLY A 21 -6.95 -19.68 3.22
N LYS A 22 -6.65 -20.27 2.06
CA LYS A 22 -7.12 -19.77 0.75
C LYS A 22 -8.65 -19.79 0.63
N ARG A 23 -9.31 -20.83 1.16
CA ARG A 23 -10.78 -20.90 1.20
C ARG A 23 -11.36 -19.79 2.08
N PHE A 24 -10.78 -19.58 3.26
CA PHE A 24 -11.17 -18.53 4.17
C PHE A 24 -11.01 -17.15 3.54
N LEU A 25 -9.86 -16.83 2.94
CA LEU A 25 -9.63 -15.54 2.27
C LEU A 25 -10.63 -15.26 1.14
N ARG A 26 -10.98 -16.28 0.34
CA ARG A 26 -12.01 -16.12 -0.70
C ARG A 26 -13.40 -15.91 -0.10
N TRP A 27 -13.72 -16.61 0.98
CA TRP A 27 -14.99 -16.43 1.67
C TRP A 27 -15.07 -15.05 2.33
N SER A 28 -14.02 -14.61 3.04
CA SER A 28 -13.96 -13.31 3.70
C SER A 28 -14.09 -12.18 2.68
N GLY A 29 -13.42 -12.29 1.52
CA GLY A 29 -13.54 -11.31 0.45
C GLY A 29 -14.95 -11.22 -0.15
N ARG A 30 -15.69 -12.34 -0.25
CA ARG A 30 -17.11 -12.32 -0.67
C ARG A 30 -18.03 -11.77 0.40
N PHE A 31 -17.77 -12.12 1.66
CA PHE A 31 -18.50 -11.59 2.80
C PHE A 31 -18.36 -10.06 2.86
N GLN A 32 -17.13 -9.57 2.81
CA GLN A 32 -16.84 -8.14 2.76
C GLN A 32 -17.48 -7.47 1.53
N GLY A 33 -17.47 -8.11 0.37
CA GLY A 33 -18.15 -7.58 -0.81
C GLY A 33 -19.66 -7.38 -0.60
N ARG A 34 -20.35 -8.32 0.07
CA ARG A 34 -21.79 -8.25 0.33
C ARG A 34 -22.20 -7.19 1.35
N HIS A 35 -21.30 -6.87 2.28
CA HIS A 35 -21.56 -5.92 3.36
C HIS A 35 -20.94 -4.53 3.10
N SER A 36 -20.35 -4.32 1.91
CA SER A 36 -19.78 -3.03 1.49
C SER A 36 -20.89 -2.02 1.21
N LEU A 37 -20.77 -0.81 1.76
CA LEU A 37 -21.70 0.30 1.49
C LEU A 37 -21.32 1.13 0.25
N ILE A 38 -20.12 0.90 -0.27
CA ILE A 38 -19.61 1.51 -1.50
C ILE A 38 -19.44 0.44 -2.58
N SER A 39 -19.20 0.87 -3.82
CA SER A 39 -18.95 -0.05 -4.94
C SER A 39 -17.83 -1.08 -4.66
N THR A 40 -18.01 -2.27 -5.21
CA THR A 40 -17.03 -3.37 -5.21
C THR A 40 -16.42 -3.62 -6.58
N THR A 41 -16.53 -2.64 -7.48
CA THR A 41 -15.84 -2.60 -8.77
C THR A 41 -14.33 -2.40 -8.60
N PRO A 42 -13.51 -2.75 -9.60
CA PRO A 42 -12.06 -2.54 -9.56
C PRO A 42 -11.67 -1.07 -9.29
N VAL A 43 -12.40 -0.14 -9.88
CA VAL A 43 -12.22 1.32 -9.71
C VAL A 43 -13.42 1.86 -8.95
N ILE A 44 -13.16 2.71 -7.95
CA ILE A 44 -14.18 3.27 -7.06
C ILE A 44 -14.24 4.78 -7.31
N ALA A 45 -15.45 5.33 -7.41
CA ALA A 45 -15.63 6.75 -7.69
C ALA A 45 -15.21 7.61 -6.48
N ASN A 46 -14.47 8.68 -6.72
CA ASN A 46 -14.00 9.60 -5.67
C ASN A 46 -15.14 10.18 -4.82
N LYS A 47 -16.34 10.36 -5.39
CA LYS A 47 -17.54 10.86 -4.70
C LYS A 47 -18.04 9.97 -3.56
N GLU A 48 -17.61 8.71 -3.52
CA GLU A 48 -17.90 7.78 -2.41
C GLU A 48 -17.21 8.21 -1.11
N PHE A 49 -16.25 9.13 -1.18
CA PHE A 49 -15.42 9.55 -0.06
C PHE A 49 -15.33 11.08 0.05
N SER A 50 -15.93 11.64 1.10
CA SER A 50 -15.97 13.09 1.35
C SER A 50 -14.61 13.73 1.65
N TRP A 51 -13.60 12.94 2.01
CA TRP A 51 -12.25 13.42 2.32
C TRP A 51 -11.38 13.69 1.09
N VAL A 52 -11.82 13.27 -0.12
CA VAL A 52 -11.02 13.44 -1.34
C VAL A 52 -10.64 14.90 -1.61
N PRO A 53 -11.57 15.88 -1.60
CA PRO A 53 -11.23 17.28 -1.86
C PRO A 53 -10.23 17.85 -0.85
N GLN A 54 -10.33 17.45 0.42
CA GLN A 54 -9.40 17.86 1.45
C GLN A 54 -7.97 17.39 1.13
N LEU A 55 -7.83 16.14 0.70
CA LEU A 55 -6.53 15.57 0.35
C LEU A 55 -5.95 16.20 -0.93
N GLU A 56 -6.78 16.45 -1.95
CA GLU A 56 -6.36 17.15 -3.18
C GLU A 56 -5.94 18.60 -2.88
N ASN A 57 -6.65 19.31 -2.00
CA ASN A 57 -6.30 20.68 -1.60
C ASN A 57 -4.96 20.76 -0.85
N ALA A 58 -4.60 19.71 -0.11
CA ALA A 58 -3.32 19.61 0.59
C ALA A 58 -2.15 19.20 -0.32
N TYR A 59 -2.38 18.97 -1.62
CA TYR A 59 -1.37 18.49 -2.56
C TYR A 59 -0.06 19.28 -2.50
N GLY A 60 -0.14 20.62 -2.51
CA GLY A 60 1.05 21.48 -2.53
C GLY A 60 1.97 21.24 -1.33
N ASP A 61 1.40 21.21 -0.13
CA ASP A 61 2.14 20.97 1.11
C ASP A 61 2.73 19.55 1.16
N ILE A 62 1.97 18.55 0.73
CA ILE A 62 2.42 17.15 0.70
C ILE A 62 3.57 16.98 -0.32
N ARG A 63 3.44 17.63 -1.48
CA ARG A 63 4.45 17.59 -2.55
C ARG A 63 5.75 18.26 -2.11
N GLU A 64 5.67 19.40 -1.43
CA GLU A 64 6.83 20.11 -0.88
C GLU A 64 7.63 19.21 0.09
N GLU A 65 6.96 18.54 1.02
CA GLU A 65 7.60 17.64 1.98
C GLU A 65 8.22 16.41 1.29
N LEU A 66 7.55 15.85 0.28
CA LEU A 66 8.13 14.80 -0.55
C LEU A 66 9.40 15.29 -1.27
N ASP A 67 9.36 16.45 -1.92
CA ASP A 67 10.49 16.98 -2.67
C ASP A 67 11.69 17.24 -1.75
N ASN A 68 11.46 17.65 -0.49
CA ASN A 68 12.51 17.76 0.51
C ASN A 68 13.13 16.41 0.87
N LEU A 69 12.33 15.35 1.05
CA LEU A 69 12.87 14.00 1.27
C LEU A 69 13.66 13.48 0.06
N LEU A 70 13.22 13.80 -1.15
CA LEU A 70 13.87 13.36 -2.40
C LEU A 70 15.23 14.03 -2.65
N LYS A 71 15.64 15.02 -1.86
CA LYS A 71 17.02 15.54 -1.84
C LYS A 71 18.02 14.51 -1.29
N HIS A 72 17.55 13.59 -0.45
CA HIS A 72 18.33 12.51 0.17
C HIS A 72 17.64 11.15 -0.04
N PRO A 73 17.49 10.68 -1.30
CA PRO A 73 16.71 9.48 -1.60
C PRO A 73 17.30 8.21 -0.96
N GLU A 74 18.59 8.19 -0.61
CA GLU A 74 19.27 7.14 0.15
C GLU A 74 18.65 6.90 1.53
N ASP A 75 18.07 7.93 2.15
CA ASP A 75 17.43 7.85 3.47
C ASP A 75 16.05 7.17 3.43
N ILE A 76 15.54 6.90 2.23
CA ILE A 76 14.26 6.23 2.04
C ILE A 76 14.51 4.75 1.75
N PRO A 77 14.04 3.83 2.62
CA PRO A 77 14.27 2.41 2.43
C PRO A 77 13.48 1.87 1.24
N ALA A 78 14.05 0.88 0.56
CA ALA A 78 13.32 0.06 -0.41
C ALA A 78 12.25 -0.77 0.30
N PHE A 79 11.12 -1.01 -0.37
CA PHE A 79 9.94 -1.61 0.29
C PHE A 79 10.22 -2.99 0.90
N HIS A 80 11.01 -3.83 0.22
CA HIS A 80 11.38 -5.16 0.73
C HIS A 80 12.31 -5.12 1.96
N GLN A 81 12.99 -4.00 2.24
CA GLN A 81 13.78 -3.81 3.46
C GLN A 81 12.86 -3.59 4.67
N LEU A 82 11.71 -2.96 4.45
CA LEU A 82 10.67 -2.80 5.47
C LEU A 82 9.80 -4.06 5.57
N SER A 83 9.27 -4.56 4.46
CA SER A 83 8.39 -5.72 4.40
C SER A 83 9.02 -6.87 3.61
N PRO A 84 9.69 -7.84 4.28
CA PRO A 84 10.32 -8.96 3.60
C PRO A 84 9.36 -9.82 2.78
N ASP A 85 8.07 -9.80 3.11
CA ASP A 85 7.02 -10.52 2.38
C ASP A 85 6.82 -9.96 0.95
N GLN A 86 7.31 -8.73 0.70
CA GLN A 86 7.23 -8.04 -0.60
C GLN A 86 8.46 -8.24 -1.49
N LYS A 87 9.44 -9.05 -1.08
CA LYS A 87 10.65 -9.37 -1.87
C LYS A 87 10.35 -9.91 -3.28
N ARG A 88 9.16 -10.48 -3.50
CA ARG A 88 8.76 -10.96 -4.82
C ARG A 88 8.57 -9.80 -5.81
N ILE A 89 8.12 -8.65 -5.32
CA ILE A 89 7.65 -7.52 -6.14
C ILE A 89 8.48 -6.25 -5.96
N SER A 90 9.27 -6.12 -4.90
CA SER A 90 10.26 -5.05 -4.69
C SER A 90 11.67 -5.63 -4.80
N LYS A 91 12.44 -5.14 -5.78
CA LYS A 91 13.81 -5.54 -6.08
C LYS A 91 14.72 -4.32 -6.20
N GLY A 92 15.95 -4.44 -5.73
CA GLY A 92 16.94 -3.35 -5.76
C GLY A 92 16.42 -2.07 -5.10
N ASN A 93 16.84 -0.92 -5.59
CA ASN A 93 16.40 0.38 -5.09
C ASN A 93 15.21 0.98 -5.89
N ASN A 94 14.51 0.14 -6.67
CA ASN A 94 13.56 0.62 -7.67
C ASN A 94 12.18 0.95 -7.12
N TRP A 95 11.87 0.49 -5.91
CA TRP A 95 10.62 0.81 -5.22
C TRP A 95 10.89 1.16 -3.76
N LYS A 96 10.86 2.45 -3.47
CA LYS A 96 11.11 3.06 -2.16
C LYS A 96 9.80 3.45 -1.49
N THR A 97 9.75 3.30 -0.17
CA THR A 97 8.55 3.60 0.62
C THR A 97 8.92 4.37 1.89
N PHE A 98 8.34 5.56 2.06
CA PHE A 98 8.45 6.35 3.28
C PHE A 98 7.14 6.25 4.06
N GLY A 99 7.12 5.44 5.12
CA GLY A 99 5.89 5.09 5.85
C GLY A 99 5.54 6.05 6.97
N PHE A 100 4.31 6.57 6.97
CA PHE A 100 3.76 7.40 8.04
C PHE A 100 2.95 6.58 9.04
N TYR A 101 2.11 5.68 8.53
CA TYR A 101 1.24 4.82 9.32
C TYR A 101 1.24 3.41 8.76
N VAL A 102 1.24 2.40 9.63
CA VAL A 102 1.09 0.99 9.24
C VAL A 102 -0.05 0.38 10.03
N TYR A 103 -1.20 0.15 9.39
CA TYR A 103 -2.41 -0.38 10.02
C TYR A 103 -2.80 0.33 11.32
N GLY A 104 -2.78 1.66 11.33
CA GLY A 104 -3.13 2.54 12.45
C GLY A 104 -1.98 2.82 13.42
N ASN A 105 -0.80 2.23 13.23
CA ASN A 105 0.37 2.53 14.04
C ASN A 105 1.16 3.66 13.39
N ARG A 106 1.24 4.81 14.06
CA ARG A 106 2.00 5.99 13.63
C ARG A 106 3.50 5.75 13.72
N VAL A 107 4.26 6.31 12.79
CA VAL A 107 5.72 6.30 12.76
C VAL A 107 6.20 7.72 13.04
N ASP A 108 6.35 8.05 14.33
CA ASP A 108 6.56 9.43 14.78
C ASP A 108 7.77 10.10 14.12
N ASP A 109 8.87 9.38 13.98
CA ASP A 109 10.09 9.86 13.32
C ASP A 109 9.84 10.37 11.89
N ASN A 110 8.94 9.70 11.15
CA ASN A 110 8.63 10.04 9.77
C ASN A 110 7.57 11.15 9.72
N CYS A 111 6.55 11.07 10.58
CA CYS A 111 5.54 12.12 10.67
C CYS A 111 6.12 13.46 11.14
N ASN A 112 7.16 13.45 11.97
CA ASN A 112 7.84 14.68 12.42
C ASN A 112 8.68 15.33 11.30
N LEU A 113 9.07 14.57 10.27
CA LEU A 113 9.75 15.11 9.09
C LEU A 113 8.81 15.66 8.03
N CYS A 114 7.56 15.19 8.02
CA CYS A 114 6.51 15.67 7.14
C CYS A 114 5.27 16.07 7.96
N PRO A 115 5.38 17.08 8.83
CA PRO A 115 4.31 17.46 9.75
C PRO A 115 3.03 17.89 9.06
N LYS A 116 3.10 18.54 7.88
CA LYS A 116 1.91 18.96 7.13
C LYS A 116 1.17 17.74 6.56
N THR A 117 1.91 16.80 5.97
CA THR A 117 1.37 15.52 5.49
C THR A 117 0.74 14.73 6.65
N ALA A 118 1.44 14.64 7.79
CA ALA A 118 0.93 13.93 8.96
C ALA A 118 -0.38 14.54 9.48
N ALA A 119 -0.47 15.87 9.57
CA ALA A 119 -1.68 16.56 10.02
C ALA A 119 -2.90 16.26 9.12
N VAL A 120 -2.70 16.24 7.79
CA VAL A 120 -3.77 15.87 6.85
C VAL A 120 -4.15 14.41 7.03
N LEU A 121 -3.19 13.49 7.13
CA LEU A 121 -3.44 12.06 7.34
C LEU A 121 -4.21 11.78 8.64
N ASP A 122 -3.85 12.46 9.74
CA ASP A 122 -4.50 12.32 11.05
C ASP A 122 -5.98 12.74 11.02
N SER A 123 -6.36 13.62 10.09
CA SER A 123 -7.75 14.06 9.92
C SER A 123 -8.61 13.13 9.05
N LEU A 124 -8.00 12.16 8.34
CA LEU A 124 -8.73 11.26 7.44
C LEU A 124 -9.44 10.16 8.25
N PRO A 125 -10.78 10.08 8.19
CA PRO A 125 -11.53 9.09 8.97
C PRO A 125 -11.22 7.67 8.49
N GLY A 126 -10.89 6.79 9.43
CA GLY A 126 -10.62 5.38 9.14
C GLY A 126 -9.30 5.12 8.41
N MET A 127 -8.39 6.09 8.33
CA MET A 127 -7.05 5.89 7.75
C MET A 127 -6.27 4.84 8.53
N ARG A 128 -5.69 3.88 7.81
CA ARG A 128 -4.94 2.76 8.39
C ARG A 128 -3.48 2.78 7.98
N THR A 129 -3.21 2.92 6.69
CA THR A 129 -1.83 2.88 6.19
C THR A 129 -1.61 4.09 5.32
N ALA A 130 -0.48 4.76 5.47
CA ALA A 130 -0.11 5.86 4.59
C ALA A 130 1.41 5.86 4.38
N MET A 131 1.83 6.07 3.13
CA MET A 131 3.24 6.16 2.77
C MET A 131 3.44 6.92 1.47
N PHE A 132 4.58 7.57 1.31
CA PHE A 132 5.06 7.91 -0.03
C PHE A 132 5.55 6.63 -0.71
N SER A 133 4.97 6.32 -1.88
CA SER A 133 5.37 5.19 -2.71
C SER A 133 6.06 5.72 -3.96
N ILE A 134 7.38 5.50 -4.03
CA ILE A 134 8.27 6.10 -5.03
C ILE A 134 8.78 4.99 -5.94
N LEU A 135 8.48 5.10 -7.23
CA LEU A 135 8.79 4.11 -8.25
C LEU A 135 9.81 4.66 -9.22
N ALA A 136 10.94 3.96 -9.33
CA ALA A 136 12.01 4.32 -10.25
C ALA A 136 11.56 4.19 -11.72
N PRO A 137 12.30 4.85 -12.63
CA PRO A 137 12.21 4.62 -14.07
C PRO A 137 12.26 3.13 -14.42
N HIS A 138 11.55 2.75 -15.48
CA HIS A 138 11.55 1.40 -16.09
C HIS A 138 11.21 0.24 -15.13
N TYR A 139 10.61 0.52 -13.97
CA TYR A 139 10.29 -0.53 -13.01
C TYR A 139 8.87 -1.08 -13.17
N HIS A 140 8.77 -2.40 -13.10
CA HIS A 140 7.52 -3.15 -13.20
C HIS A 140 7.24 -3.87 -11.88
N ILE A 141 6.15 -3.48 -11.22
CA ILE A 141 5.56 -4.23 -10.12
C ILE A 141 4.60 -5.25 -10.74
N VAL A 142 5.03 -6.52 -10.74
CA VAL A 142 4.29 -7.64 -11.34
C VAL A 142 2.90 -7.85 -10.70
N PRO A 143 1.98 -8.55 -11.40
CA PRO A 143 0.65 -8.86 -10.89
C PRO A 143 0.61 -9.38 -9.45
N HIS A 144 -0.21 -8.75 -8.62
CA HIS A 144 -0.43 -9.12 -7.23
C HIS A 144 -1.82 -8.70 -6.74
N LYS A 145 -2.16 -9.09 -5.51
CA LYS A 145 -3.44 -8.80 -4.86
C LYS A 145 -3.21 -8.35 -3.43
N GLY A 146 -4.05 -7.42 -3.01
CA GLY A 146 -4.22 -7.00 -1.64
C GLY A 146 -4.70 -8.13 -0.73
N PRO A 147 -4.41 -8.06 0.58
CA PRO A 147 -4.72 -9.13 1.50
C PRO A 147 -6.20 -9.19 1.91
N THR A 148 -6.96 -8.09 1.82
CA THR A 148 -8.31 -7.99 2.39
C THR A 148 -9.11 -6.84 1.78
N ARG A 149 -10.45 -7.00 1.66
CA ARG A 149 -11.37 -5.90 1.31
C ARG A 149 -11.75 -5.05 2.51
N ALA A 150 -11.13 -5.27 3.67
CA ALA A 150 -11.38 -4.46 4.86
C ALA A 150 -10.98 -2.99 4.68
N VAL A 151 -10.07 -2.74 3.74
CA VAL A 151 -9.63 -1.41 3.34
C VAL A 151 -9.90 -1.18 1.86
N VAL A 152 -9.89 0.09 1.48
CA VAL A 152 -9.81 0.56 0.10
C VAL A 152 -8.53 1.35 -0.07
N ARG A 153 -7.91 1.23 -1.25
CA ARG A 153 -6.68 1.94 -1.58
C ARG A 153 -6.98 3.20 -2.37
N ALA A 154 -6.37 4.29 -1.94
CA ALA A 154 -6.33 5.56 -2.65
C ALA A 154 -4.89 5.97 -2.93
N HIS A 155 -4.64 6.50 -4.13
CA HIS A 155 -3.39 7.15 -4.49
C HIS A 155 -3.65 8.61 -4.84
N LEU A 156 -3.00 9.55 -4.17
CA LEU A 156 -2.86 10.93 -4.66
C LEU A 156 -1.59 11.00 -5.53
N GLY A 157 -1.72 11.46 -6.77
CA GLY A 157 -0.57 11.72 -7.64
C GLY A 157 0.30 12.85 -7.07
N LEU A 158 1.54 12.55 -6.68
CA LEU A 158 2.45 13.55 -6.14
C LEU A 158 3.43 14.04 -7.19
N LYS A 159 4.20 13.14 -7.78
CA LYS A 159 5.14 13.41 -8.87
C LYS A 159 4.84 12.44 -10.00
N VAL A 160 4.35 12.95 -11.12
CA VAL A 160 3.97 12.12 -12.27
C VAL A 160 4.87 12.48 -13.46
N PRO A 161 5.52 11.50 -14.10
CA PRO A 161 6.27 11.69 -15.34
C PRO A 161 5.52 12.50 -16.40
N THR A 162 6.25 13.24 -17.24
CA THR A 162 5.71 14.03 -18.35
C THR A 162 4.94 13.15 -19.33
N ASP A 163 5.52 12.00 -19.68
CA ASP A 163 4.89 10.94 -20.48
C ASP A 163 3.92 10.10 -19.60
N TRP A 164 2.96 10.76 -18.95
CA TRP A 164 2.09 10.17 -17.93
C TRP A 164 1.28 8.95 -18.42
N GLU A 165 1.02 8.86 -19.73
CA GLU A 165 0.34 7.71 -20.35
C GLU A 165 1.16 6.41 -20.26
N LYS A 166 2.49 6.51 -20.26
CA LYS A 166 3.44 5.38 -20.15
C LYS A 166 3.68 4.92 -18.70
N VAL A 167 3.02 5.55 -17.73
CA VAL A 167 3.04 5.16 -16.33
C VAL A 167 1.64 4.88 -15.84
N TRP A 168 1.37 3.62 -15.57
CA TRP A 168 0.01 3.14 -15.37
C TRP A 168 -0.08 2.05 -14.31
N ILE A 169 -1.28 1.90 -13.77
CA ILE A 169 -1.70 0.75 -12.96
C ILE A 169 -2.87 0.07 -13.66
N ARG A 170 -2.77 -1.24 -13.83
CA ARG A 170 -3.92 -2.07 -14.21
C ARG A 170 -4.56 -2.59 -12.93
N VAL A 171 -5.87 -2.47 -12.82
CA VAL A 171 -6.67 -3.09 -11.75
C VAL A 171 -7.78 -3.89 -12.43
N ASP A 172 -7.66 -5.21 -12.36
CA ASP A 172 -8.47 -6.15 -13.14
C ASP A 172 -8.38 -5.87 -14.65
N ASP A 173 -9.48 -5.42 -15.26
CA ASP A 173 -9.62 -5.06 -16.68
C ASP A 173 -9.44 -3.55 -16.95
N LYS A 174 -9.17 -2.73 -15.93
CA LYS A 174 -9.07 -1.26 -16.06
C LYS A 174 -7.62 -0.80 -16.01
N ILE A 175 -7.22 0.03 -16.97
CA ILE A 175 -5.96 0.78 -16.95
C ILE A 175 -6.24 2.17 -16.42
N LEU A 176 -5.44 2.61 -15.45
CA LEU A 176 -5.51 3.93 -14.84
C LEU A 176 -4.13 4.60 -14.90
N ASN A 177 -4.13 5.91 -15.09
CA ASN A 177 -2.96 6.75 -14.99
C ASN A 177 -3.11 7.72 -13.82
N TRP A 178 -1.97 8.22 -13.32
CA TRP A 178 -1.96 9.23 -12.28
C TRP A 178 -1.95 10.63 -12.88
N HIS A 179 -2.56 11.58 -12.20
CA HIS A 179 -2.40 13.01 -12.44
C HIS A 179 -1.96 13.69 -11.15
N GLU A 180 -1.05 14.65 -11.25
CA GLU A 180 -0.61 15.41 -10.08
C GLU A 180 -1.79 16.12 -9.41
N GLY A 181 -1.82 16.07 -8.07
CA GLY A 181 -2.88 16.66 -7.26
C GLY A 181 -4.23 15.96 -7.36
N LYS A 182 -4.33 14.81 -8.03
CA LYS A 182 -5.59 14.06 -8.18
C LYS A 182 -5.55 12.71 -7.49
N VAL A 183 -6.66 12.39 -6.84
CA VAL A 183 -6.86 11.10 -6.18
C VAL A 183 -7.46 10.11 -7.17
N MET A 184 -6.98 8.88 -7.12
CA MET A 184 -7.65 7.72 -7.70
C MET A 184 -7.87 6.65 -6.62
N ILE A 185 -9.03 6.00 -6.65
CA ILE A 185 -9.43 5.00 -5.64
C ILE A 185 -9.74 3.68 -6.34
N PHE A 186 -9.19 2.59 -5.81
CA PHE A 186 -9.35 1.25 -6.38
C PHE A 186 -9.38 0.17 -5.30
N ASP A 187 -10.01 -0.96 -5.63
CA ASP A 187 -10.03 -2.14 -4.79
C ASP A 187 -8.80 -3.01 -5.12
N ASP A 188 -7.77 -2.92 -4.28
CA ASP A 188 -6.51 -3.64 -4.47
C ASP A 188 -6.64 -5.16 -4.30
N THR A 189 -7.81 -5.69 -3.89
CA THR A 189 -8.05 -7.14 -3.85
C THR A 189 -8.29 -7.75 -5.23
N TYR A 190 -8.58 -6.91 -6.23
CA TYR A 190 -8.44 -7.30 -7.63
C TYR A 190 -6.96 -7.45 -7.98
N GLU A 191 -6.68 -8.27 -9.00
CA GLU A 191 -5.31 -8.38 -9.48
C GLU A 191 -4.89 -7.03 -10.05
N HIS A 192 -3.71 -6.56 -9.65
CA HIS A 192 -3.17 -5.32 -10.14
C HIS A 192 -1.67 -5.40 -10.38
N GLU A 193 -1.22 -4.63 -11.36
CA GLU A 193 0.20 -4.50 -11.74
C GLU A 193 0.47 -3.03 -12.07
N VAL A 194 1.73 -2.61 -11.89
CA VAL A 194 2.13 -1.22 -12.12
C VAL A 194 3.36 -1.19 -13.01
N ARG A 195 3.35 -0.34 -14.03
CA ARG A 195 4.53 -0.03 -14.82
C ARG A 195 4.85 1.45 -14.78
N ASN A 196 6.14 1.74 -14.75
CA ASN A 196 6.68 3.04 -15.09
C ASN A 196 7.61 2.84 -16.27
N ASP A 197 7.12 3.01 -17.50
CA ASP A 197 7.91 2.84 -18.72
C ASP A 197 8.53 4.17 -19.18
N THR A 198 8.78 5.09 -18.24
CA THR A 198 9.39 6.41 -18.46
C THR A 198 10.78 6.49 -17.85
N ASP A 199 11.54 7.52 -18.22
CA ASP A 199 12.84 7.87 -17.63
C ASP A 199 12.72 8.67 -16.32
N GLU A 200 11.50 8.98 -15.89
CA GLU A 200 11.24 9.80 -14.71
C GLU A 200 10.73 8.97 -13.53
N THR A 201 10.99 9.46 -12.33
CA THR A 201 10.48 8.82 -11.10
C THR A 201 9.01 9.19 -10.90
N ARG A 202 8.18 8.21 -10.55
CA ARG A 202 6.78 8.42 -10.17
C ARG A 202 6.60 8.29 -8.67
N ALA A 203 6.01 9.29 -8.01
CA ALA A 203 5.66 9.25 -6.60
C ALA A 203 4.16 9.48 -6.38
N VAL A 204 3.59 8.73 -5.46
CA VAL A 204 2.20 8.89 -4.99
C VAL A 204 2.15 8.87 -3.47
N LEU A 205 1.18 9.56 -2.88
CA LEU A 205 0.77 9.28 -1.52
C LEU A 205 -0.19 8.08 -1.58
N PHE A 206 0.30 6.94 -1.13
CA PHE A 206 -0.47 5.71 -0.98
C PHE A 206 -1.21 5.78 0.35
N ILE A 207 -2.52 5.51 0.34
CA ILE A 207 -3.35 5.46 1.54
C ILE A 207 -4.26 4.24 1.49
N ASP A 208 -4.29 3.45 2.56
CA ASP A 208 -5.36 2.48 2.82
C ASP A 208 -6.30 3.06 3.89
N ILE A 209 -7.60 3.11 3.58
CA ILE A 209 -8.67 3.60 4.46
C ILE A 209 -9.67 2.48 4.68
N ASP A 210 -10.27 2.41 5.87
CA ASP A 210 -11.35 1.47 6.14
C ASP A 210 -12.44 1.55 5.06
N ARG A 211 -12.79 0.38 4.51
CA ARG A 211 -13.93 0.30 3.59
C ARG A 211 -15.20 0.61 4.39
N PRO A 212 -16.08 1.52 3.92
CA PRO A 212 -17.40 1.70 4.52
C PRO A 212 -18.21 0.41 4.43
N MET A 213 -18.71 -0.07 5.58
CA MET A 213 -19.45 -1.32 5.71
C MET A 213 -20.73 -1.10 6.52
N ASP A 214 -21.72 -1.97 6.34
CA ASP A 214 -22.82 -2.07 7.30
C ASP A 214 -22.32 -2.52 8.70
N THR A 215 -23.22 -2.59 9.68
CA THR A 215 -22.86 -2.93 11.07
C THR A 215 -22.18 -4.30 11.20
N ILE A 216 -22.66 -5.29 10.44
CA ILE A 216 -22.16 -6.67 10.50
C ILE A 216 -20.77 -6.73 9.86
N GLY A 217 -20.63 -6.16 8.67
CA GLY A 217 -19.35 -6.04 7.96
C GLY A 217 -18.32 -5.24 8.74
N SER A 218 -18.74 -4.17 9.43
CA SER A 218 -17.89 -3.35 10.29
C SER A 218 -17.31 -4.16 11.46
N LEU A 219 -18.13 -4.97 12.14
CA LEU A 219 -17.68 -5.84 13.23
C LEU A 219 -16.67 -6.89 12.70
N PHE A 220 -16.98 -7.50 11.56
CA PHE A 220 -16.09 -8.46 10.91
C PHE A 220 -14.75 -7.83 10.52
N ASN A 221 -14.77 -6.64 9.90
CA ASN A 221 -13.56 -5.93 9.50
C ASN A 221 -12.69 -5.55 10.70
N LYS A 222 -13.28 -5.13 11.83
CA LYS A 222 -12.52 -4.87 13.07
C LYS A 222 -11.74 -6.10 13.53
N ILE A 223 -12.35 -7.29 13.48
CA ILE A 223 -11.67 -8.55 13.82
C ILE A 223 -10.54 -8.85 12.84
N ILE A 224 -10.81 -8.77 11.52
CA ILE A 224 -9.79 -9.02 10.48
C ILE A 224 -8.61 -8.06 10.61
N ILE A 225 -8.86 -6.76 10.79
CA ILE A 225 -7.81 -5.74 10.97
C ILE A 225 -7.00 -6.04 12.22
N ARG A 226 -7.64 -6.40 13.35
CA ARG A 226 -6.94 -6.74 14.59
C ARG A 226 -6.02 -7.97 14.42
N LEU A 227 -6.46 -8.98 13.69
CA LEU A 227 -5.63 -10.13 13.34
C LEU A 227 -4.44 -9.72 12.47
N ILE A 228 -4.64 -8.84 11.49
CA ILE A 228 -3.55 -8.33 10.65
C ILE A 228 -2.54 -7.54 11.48
N GLN A 229 -2.99 -6.60 12.32
CA GLN A 229 -2.15 -5.81 13.22
C GLN A 229 -1.29 -6.65 14.15
N THR A 230 -1.83 -7.76 14.65
CA THR A 230 -1.11 -8.64 15.59
C THR A 230 -0.15 -9.62 14.91
N SER A 231 -0.26 -9.78 13.58
CA SER A 231 0.56 -10.68 12.79
C SER A 231 1.97 -10.13 12.49
N SER A 232 2.85 -10.99 11.99
CA SER A 232 4.18 -10.58 11.52
C SER A 232 4.13 -9.62 10.33
N TYR A 233 3.01 -9.60 9.59
CA TYR A 233 2.81 -8.74 8.42
C TYR A 233 2.91 -7.25 8.78
N VAL A 234 2.45 -6.86 9.98
CA VAL A 234 2.53 -5.47 10.47
C VAL A 234 3.72 -5.26 11.40
N LYS A 235 3.94 -6.20 12.33
CA LYS A 235 5.01 -6.06 13.34
C LYS A 235 6.42 -5.98 12.74
N ARG A 236 6.69 -6.71 11.64
CA ARG A 236 8.02 -6.69 10.99
C ARG A 236 8.32 -5.36 10.31
N PRO A 237 7.43 -4.81 9.44
CA PRO A 237 7.61 -3.47 8.89
C PRO A 237 7.86 -2.40 9.94
N LEU A 238 7.06 -2.36 11.01
CA LEU A 238 7.25 -1.38 12.09
C LEU A 238 8.63 -1.50 12.75
N LYS A 239 9.04 -2.74 13.10
CA LYS A 239 10.38 -2.98 13.68
C LYS A 239 11.51 -2.58 12.73
N ASN A 240 11.38 -2.91 11.45
CA ASN A 240 12.40 -2.59 10.45
C ASN A 240 12.49 -1.07 10.21
N MET A 241 11.36 -0.36 10.20
CA MET A 241 11.32 1.09 10.05
C MET A 241 11.93 1.79 11.27
N ALA A 242 11.60 1.35 12.49
CA ALA A 242 12.21 1.88 13.70
C ALA A 242 13.74 1.68 13.72
N ARG A 243 14.22 0.51 13.25
CA ARG A 243 15.66 0.26 13.12
C ARG A 243 16.30 1.19 12.09
N TRP A 244 15.71 1.32 10.91
CA TRP A 244 16.19 2.20 9.85
C TRP A 244 16.30 3.66 10.32
N ASN A 245 15.25 4.17 10.95
CA ASN A 245 15.22 5.54 11.46
C ASN A 245 16.25 5.79 12.56
N LYS A 246 16.54 4.78 13.39
CA LYS A 246 17.61 4.85 14.39
C LYS A 246 19.00 4.88 13.74
N GLU A 247 19.20 4.15 12.65
CA GLU A 247 20.47 4.12 11.91
C GLU A 247 20.72 5.44 11.18
N ARG A 248 19.69 6.02 10.55
CA ARG A 248 19.77 7.34 9.88
C ARG A 248 20.12 8.51 10.81
N ARG A 249 19.77 8.41 12.10
CA ARG A 249 20.06 9.46 13.10
C ARG A 249 21.53 9.48 13.57
N LYS A 250 22.30 8.46 13.23
CA LYS A 250 23.72 8.33 13.61
C LYS A 250 24.61 8.88 12.51
#